data_AF-A0A3M6Q343-F1
#
_entry.id   AF-A0A3M6Q343-F1
#
_cell.length_a   1.000
_cell.length_b   1.000
_cell.length_c   1.000
_cell.angle_alpha   90.00
_cell.angle_beta   90.00
_cell.angle_gamma   90.00
#
_symmetry.space_group_name_H-M   'P 1'
#
loop_
_entity.id
_entity.type
_entity.pdbx_description
1 polymer ?
#
loop_
_entity_poly.entity_id
_entity_poly.type
_entity_poly.pdbx_seq_one_letter_code
_entity_poly.pdbx_strand_id
1 'polypeptide(L)'
;MKNDRSKQGSAKDLLSKLQIDVESSMPLADEDLPYGCSHEELVQALQTRFQALRRRQCFQPGDLVTWKPGLRNRRYPVDGRPAIVLQVLTEPVFDEELNSGSNYFREPLDLVLGLVLEEGEQRGNLLAWHFDSRRFGHWK
;
A
#
# COMPACT_ATOMS: atom_id res chain seq x y z
N MET A 1 -9.34 -32.24 -61.27
CA MET A 1 -9.89 -32.23 -59.89
C MET A 1 -9.93 -30.80 -59.41
N LYS A 2 -11.12 -30.30 -59.04
CA LYS A 2 -11.38 -28.89 -58.76
C LYS A 2 -10.92 -28.51 -57.35
N ASN A 3 -10.31 -27.34 -57.28
CA ASN A 3 -9.88 -26.59 -56.11
C ASN A 3 -11.10 -26.20 -55.25
N ASP A 4 -11.06 -26.30 -53.92
CA ASP A 4 -11.84 -25.35 -53.12
C ASP A 4 -11.22 -25.04 -51.75
N ARG A 5 -11.17 -23.73 -51.47
CA ARG A 5 -10.44 -23.09 -50.38
C ARG A 5 -11.26 -23.16 -49.09
N SER A 6 -10.74 -23.79 -48.04
CA SER A 6 -11.28 -23.59 -46.69
C SER A 6 -10.91 -22.20 -46.20
N LYS A 7 -11.91 -21.30 -46.22
CA LYS A 7 -11.85 -19.93 -45.72
C LYS A 7 -11.37 -19.90 -44.26
N GLN A 8 -10.18 -19.34 -44.04
CA GLN A 8 -9.80 -18.80 -42.73
C GLN A 8 -10.75 -17.63 -42.44
N GLY A 9 -11.66 -17.83 -41.48
CA GLY A 9 -12.53 -16.77 -40.99
C GLY A 9 -11.68 -15.66 -40.39
N SER A 10 -11.78 -14.46 -40.94
CA SER A 10 -11.13 -13.28 -40.40
C SER A 10 -11.67 -12.99 -39.00
N ALA A 11 -10.82 -12.56 -38.06
CA ALA A 11 -11.22 -12.21 -36.69
C ALA A 11 -12.42 -11.23 -36.63
N LYS A 12 -12.62 -10.44 -37.69
CA LYS A 12 -13.80 -9.57 -37.86
C LYS A 12 -15.14 -10.32 -37.93
N ASP A 13 -15.15 -11.53 -38.48
CA ASP A 13 -16.34 -12.37 -38.62
C ASP A 13 -16.70 -13.12 -37.32
N LEU A 14 -15.76 -13.24 -36.39
CA LEU A 14 -16.03 -13.76 -35.04
C LEU A 14 -16.58 -12.67 -34.12
N LEU A 15 -16.07 -11.43 -34.26
CA LEU A 15 -16.53 -10.28 -33.48
C LEU A 15 -17.97 -9.88 -33.82
N SER A 16 -18.36 -9.96 -35.09
CA SER A 16 -19.74 -9.65 -35.53
C SER A 16 -20.79 -10.63 -35.00
N LYS A 17 -20.40 -11.87 -34.69
CA LYS A 17 -21.29 -12.90 -34.13
C LYS A 17 -21.52 -12.78 -32.62
N LEU A 18 -20.66 -12.04 -31.92
CA LEU A 18 -20.72 -11.93 -30.46
C LEU A 18 -21.67 -10.82 -29.97
N GLN A 19 -22.32 -10.06 -30.86
CA GLN A 19 -23.16 -8.90 -30.49
C GLN A 19 -22.50 -8.01 -29.41
N ILE A 20 -21.16 -7.90 -29.44
CA ILE A 20 -20.45 -6.97 -28.58
C ILE A 20 -20.62 -5.61 -29.22
N ASP A 21 -21.49 -4.81 -28.61
CA ASP A 21 -21.67 -3.42 -28.96
C ASP A 21 -20.39 -2.67 -28.54
N VAL A 22 -19.50 -2.42 -29.50
CA VAL A 22 -18.20 -1.73 -29.27
C VAL A 22 -18.41 -0.22 -29.00
N GLU A 23 -19.64 0.28 -29.10
CA GLU A 23 -20.02 1.64 -28.72
C GLU A 23 -20.74 1.76 -27.37
N SER A 24 -20.80 0.68 -26.59
CA SER A 24 -21.02 0.84 -25.15
C SER A 24 -19.72 1.34 -24.55
N SER A 25 -19.57 2.66 -24.48
CA SER A 25 -18.78 3.28 -23.43
C SER A 25 -19.35 2.76 -22.12
N MET A 26 -18.82 1.64 -21.62
CA MET A 26 -19.11 1.21 -20.27
C MET A 26 -18.78 2.43 -19.41
N PRO A 27 -19.77 3.03 -18.72
CA PRO A 27 -19.40 3.82 -17.56
C PRO A 27 -18.57 2.84 -16.74
N LEU A 28 -17.36 3.24 -16.35
CA LEU A 28 -16.58 2.53 -15.36
C LEU A 28 -17.44 2.53 -14.09
N ALA A 29 -18.37 1.58 -14.02
CA ALA A 29 -19.35 1.49 -12.95
C ALA A 29 -18.56 1.22 -11.69
N ASP A 30 -19.03 1.82 -10.61
CA ASP A 30 -18.45 1.94 -9.26
C ASP A 30 -18.15 0.60 -8.54
N GLU A 31 -18.02 -0.52 -9.26
CA GLU A 31 -18.00 -1.90 -8.76
C GLU A 31 -16.68 -2.30 -8.08
N ASP A 32 -15.61 -1.52 -8.23
CA ASP A 32 -14.29 -1.81 -7.62
C ASP A 32 -13.91 -0.86 -6.48
N LEU A 33 -14.83 0.00 -6.02
CA LEU A 33 -14.57 0.86 -4.86
C LEU A 33 -14.63 0.03 -3.56
N PRO A 34 -13.66 0.18 -2.64
CA PRO A 34 -13.67 -0.55 -1.38
C PRO A 34 -14.91 -0.19 -0.55
N TYR A 35 -15.86 -1.12 -0.50
CA TYR A 35 -17.07 -1.13 0.33
C TYR A 35 -17.92 0.16 0.25
N GLY A 36 -18.68 0.33 -0.84
CA GLY A 36 -19.82 1.25 -0.88
C GLY A 36 -19.51 2.73 -0.65
N CYS A 37 -18.22 3.12 -0.65
CA CYS A 37 -17.84 4.52 -0.57
C CYS A 37 -17.98 5.16 -1.96
N SER A 38 -18.48 6.38 -2.01
CA SER A 38 -18.51 7.15 -3.25
C SER A 38 -17.09 7.50 -3.70
N HIS A 39 -16.93 7.77 -5.00
CA HIS A 39 -15.69 8.33 -5.54
C HIS A 39 -15.23 9.60 -4.78
N GLU A 40 -16.16 10.43 -4.32
CA GLU A 40 -15.84 11.63 -3.53
C GLU A 40 -15.20 11.27 -2.18
N GLU A 41 -15.73 10.28 -1.48
CA GLU A 41 -15.18 9.80 -0.20
C GLU A 41 -13.78 9.19 -0.39
N LEU A 42 -13.57 8.45 -1.48
CA LEU A 42 -12.25 7.94 -1.84
C LEU A 42 -11.24 9.08 -2.07
N VAL A 43 -11.62 10.10 -2.84
CA VAL A 43 -10.77 11.27 -3.10
C VAL A 43 -10.40 11.97 -1.79
N GLN A 44 -11.37 12.17 -0.90
CA GLN A 44 -11.11 12.77 0.42
C GLN A 44 -10.17 11.93 1.28
N ALA A 45 -10.35 10.60 1.29
CA ALA A 45 -9.47 9.69 2.02
C ALA A 45 -8.04 9.72 1.47
N LEU A 46 -7.86 9.76 0.15
CA LEU A 46 -6.55 9.87 -0.50
C LEU A 46 -5.86 11.18 -0.14
N GLN A 47 -6.56 12.31 -0.27
CA GLN A 47 -6.02 13.63 0.08
C GLN A 47 -5.62 13.69 1.56
N THR A 48 -6.48 13.20 2.45
CA THR A 48 -6.22 13.20 3.89
C THR A 48 -4.98 12.37 4.24
N ARG A 49 -4.90 11.13 3.75
CA ARG A 49 -3.75 10.23 3.99
C ARG A 49 -2.47 10.79 3.40
N PHE A 50 -2.52 11.36 2.19
CA PHE A 50 -1.38 12.00 1.55
C PHE A 50 -0.83 13.17 2.37
N GLN A 51 -1.71 14.06 2.87
CA GLN A 51 -1.29 15.17 3.73
C GLN A 51 -0.68 14.67 5.05
N ALA A 52 -1.28 13.66 5.67
CA ALA A 52 -0.75 13.05 6.89
C ALA A 52 0.65 12.45 6.67
N LEU A 53 0.89 11.79 5.53
CA LEU A 53 2.18 11.21 5.17
C LEU A 53 3.24 12.29 4.89
N ARG A 54 2.86 13.39 4.22
CA ARG A 54 3.79 14.49 3.93
C ARG A 54 4.27 15.22 5.18
N ARG A 55 3.43 15.29 6.22
CA ARG A 55 3.74 15.99 7.47
C ARG A 55 4.75 15.20 8.30
N ARG A 56 6.04 15.46 8.11
CA ARG A 56 7.10 14.86 8.93
C ARG A 56 7.03 15.37 10.38
N GLN A 57 7.40 14.51 11.31
CA GLN A 57 7.67 14.88 12.70
C GLN A 57 9.14 14.63 12.98
N CYS A 58 9.71 15.43 13.88
CA CYS A 58 11.04 15.18 14.39
C CYS A 58 10.93 14.21 15.57
N PHE A 59 11.75 13.17 15.52
CA PHE A 59 11.88 12.17 16.56
C PHE A 59 13.31 12.17 17.11
N GLN A 60 13.46 11.67 18.32
CA GLN A 60 14.73 11.40 18.97
C GLN A 60 14.65 10.04 19.69
N PRO A 61 15.79 9.36 19.92
CA PRO A 61 15.81 8.14 20.71
C PRO A 61 15.10 8.32 22.05
N GLY A 62 14.26 7.35 22.41
CA GLY A 62 13.44 7.37 23.62
C GLY A 62 12.02 7.90 23.43
N ASP A 63 11.70 8.57 22.32
CA ASP A 63 10.34 9.01 22.03
C ASP A 63 9.39 7.80 21.87
N LEU A 64 8.17 7.93 22.37
CA LEU A 64 7.10 6.98 22.10
C LEU A 64 6.30 7.42 20.87
N VAL A 65 6.05 6.49 19.97
CA VAL A 65 5.38 6.77 18.69
C VAL A 65 4.29 5.75 18.39
N THR A 66 3.39 6.13 17.49
CA THR A 66 2.36 5.26 16.90
C THR A 66 2.12 5.61 15.44
N TRP A 67 1.48 4.70 14.71
CA TRP A 67 0.96 4.99 13.39
C TRP A 67 0.06 6.23 13.41
N LYS A 68 0.25 7.08 12.41
CA LYS A 68 -0.78 8.04 12.04
C LYS A 68 -2.00 7.30 11.50
N PRO A 69 -3.22 7.82 11.75
CA PRO A 69 -4.44 7.20 11.25
C PRO A 69 -4.38 6.90 9.75
N GLY A 70 -4.63 5.63 9.39
CA GLY A 70 -4.68 5.19 7.99
C GLY A 70 -3.32 5.07 7.28
N LEU A 71 -2.18 5.20 7.98
CA LEU A 71 -0.84 5.09 7.38
C LEU A 71 -0.07 3.81 7.73
N ARG A 72 -0.66 2.91 8.53
CA ARG A 72 -0.09 1.61 8.86
C ARG A 72 0.11 0.79 7.59
N ASN A 73 1.31 0.25 7.43
CA ASN A 73 1.66 -0.64 6.31
C ASN A 73 2.37 -1.92 6.78
N ARG A 74 2.51 -2.16 8.08
CA ARG A 74 3.15 -3.36 8.63
C ARG A 74 2.32 -3.97 9.74
N ARG A 75 2.57 -5.25 10.05
CA ARG A 75 1.89 -5.97 11.14
C ARG A 75 2.14 -5.34 12.50
N TYR A 76 3.35 -4.85 12.74
CA TYR A 76 3.76 -4.21 13.99
C TYR A 76 4.23 -2.77 13.74
N PRO A 77 4.03 -1.83 14.67
CA PRO A 77 3.21 -1.94 15.87
C PRO A 77 1.74 -2.24 15.55
N VAL A 78 1.04 -2.90 16.46
CA VAL A 78 -0.42 -3.04 16.36
C VAL A 78 -1.05 -1.66 16.57
N ASP A 79 -2.14 -1.35 15.85
CA ASP A 79 -2.83 -0.08 16.04
C ASP A 79 -3.25 0.10 17.51
N GLY A 80 -3.05 1.31 18.04
CA GLY A 80 -3.31 1.60 19.45
C GLY A 80 -2.27 1.01 20.41
N ARG A 81 -1.11 0.58 19.93
CA ARG A 81 0.05 0.23 20.77
C ARG A 81 1.25 1.14 20.45
N PRO A 82 1.98 1.62 21.47
CA PRO A 82 3.18 2.43 21.25
C PRO A 82 4.37 1.57 20.81
N ALA A 83 5.31 2.22 20.13
CA ALA A 83 6.68 1.75 19.96
C ALA A 83 7.66 2.82 20.43
N ILE A 84 8.88 2.41 20.80
CA ILE A 84 9.93 3.35 21.23
C ILE A 84 10.92 3.60 20.09
N VAL A 85 11.34 4.84 19.90
CA VAL A 85 12.40 5.18 18.95
C VAL A 85 13.73 4.71 19.51
N LEU A 86 14.39 3.79 18.81
CA LEU A 86 15.74 3.34 19.14
C LEU A 86 16.78 4.21 18.44
N GLN A 87 16.53 4.57 17.18
CA GLN A 87 17.46 5.36 16.37
C GLN A 87 16.71 6.10 15.26
N VAL A 88 17.20 7.29 14.91
CA VAL A 88 16.83 8.04 13.70
C VAL A 88 18.04 8.05 12.78
N LEU A 89 17.87 7.58 11.55
CA LEU A 89 18.95 7.48 10.57
C LEU A 89 19.02 8.77 9.75
N THR A 90 20.23 9.30 9.57
CA THR A 90 20.45 10.47 8.69
C THR A 90 20.23 10.10 7.23
N GLU A 91 20.64 8.90 6.84
CA GLU A 91 20.46 8.34 5.49
C GLU A 91 19.48 7.15 5.58
N PRO A 92 18.38 7.16 4.81
CA PRO A 92 17.43 6.06 4.82
C PRO A 92 18.03 4.81 4.17
N VAL A 93 17.71 3.65 4.74
CA VAL A 93 18.01 2.35 4.15
C VAL A 93 16.85 1.91 3.27
N PHE A 94 17.17 1.18 2.20
CA PHE A 94 16.19 0.59 1.30
C PHE A 94 16.38 -0.92 1.28
N ASP A 95 15.27 -1.64 1.18
CA ASP A 95 15.30 -3.09 0.99
C ASP A 95 15.66 -3.40 -0.48
N GLU A 96 16.72 -4.17 -0.69
CA GLU A 96 17.26 -4.50 -2.02
C GLU A 96 16.57 -5.71 -2.67
N GLU A 97 15.80 -6.49 -1.90
CA GLU A 97 15.16 -7.71 -2.41
C GLU A 97 13.78 -7.44 -3.05
N LEU A 98 13.21 -6.27 -2.77
CA LEU A 98 11.88 -5.89 -3.24
C LEU A 98 11.92 -5.35 -4.68
N ASN A 99 10.94 -5.75 -5.48
CA ASN A 99 10.74 -5.26 -6.85
C ASN A 99 9.59 -4.25 -6.93
N SER A 100 9.45 -3.58 -8.08
CA SER A 100 8.45 -2.52 -8.31
C SER A 100 6.99 -2.93 -8.15
N GLY A 101 6.68 -4.24 -8.10
CA GLY A 101 5.34 -4.73 -7.78
C GLY A 101 5.02 -4.73 -6.28
N SER A 102 6.00 -4.53 -5.40
CA SER A 102 5.82 -4.45 -3.96
C SER A 102 5.44 -3.03 -3.52
N ASN A 103 4.46 -2.91 -2.63
CA ASN A 103 4.10 -1.65 -1.98
C ASN A 103 5.19 -1.11 -1.02
N TYR A 104 6.23 -1.90 -0.75
CA TYR A 104 7.39 -1.52 0.05
C TYR A 104 8.62 -1.18 -0.81
N PHE A 105 8.50 -1.25 -2.14
CA PHE A 105 9.60 -0.95 -3.04
C PHE A 105 10.11 0.47 -2.83
N ARG A 106 11.42 0.58 -2.56
CA ARG A 106 12.09 1.86 -2.28
C ARG A 106 11.41 2.69 -1.18
N GLU A 107 10.80 2.03 -0.20
CA GLU A 107 10.37 2.69 1.02
C GLU A 107 11.61 3.24 1.76
N PRO A 108 11.68 4.55 2.08
CA PRO A 108 12.83 5.14 2.75
C PRO A 108 12.76 4.83 4.25
N LEU A 109 13.50 3.82 4.69
CA LEU A 109 13.49 3.40 6.09
C LEU A 109 14.52 4.21 6.88
N ASP A 110 14.07 5.27 7.55
CA ASP A 110 14.89 6.22 8.30
C ASP A 110 14.66 6.17 9.83
N LEU A 111 13.77 5.31 10.31
CA LEU A 111 13.40 5.21 11.72
C LEU A 111 13.52 3.76 12.22
N VAL A 112 14.32 3.54 13.26
CA VAL A 112 14.42 2.24 13.94
C VAL A 112 13.56 2.27 15.18
N LEU A 113 12.56 1.39 15.23
CA LEU A 113 11.63 1.28 16.35
C LEU A 113 11.82 -0.03 17.09
N GLY A 114 11.75 0.06 18.41
CA GLY A 114 11.72 -1.05 19.33
C GLY A 114 10.30 -1.38 19.73
N LEU A 115 9.95 -2.67 19.71
CA LEU A 115 8.68 -3.17 20.23
C LEU A 115 8.88 -4.41 21.09
N VAL A 116 8.06 -4.52 22.13
CA VAL A 116 7.95 -5.75 22.92
C VAL A 116 6.82 -6.59 22.32
N LEU A 117 7.12 -7.81 21.89
CA LEU A 117 6.08 -8.71 21.39
C LEU A 117 5.27 -9.31 22.54
N GLU A 118 3.95 -9.30 22.39
CA GLU A 118 3.03 -9.88 23.38
C GLU A 118 2.78 -11.38 23.15
N GLU A 119 3.15 -11.90 21.97
CA GLU A 119 2.86 -13.26 21.50
C GLU A 119 4.02 -13.82 20.66
N GLY A 120 4.04 -15.15 20.48
CA GLY A 120 5.06 -15.87 19.70
C GLY A 120 6.32 -16.23 20.47
N GLU A 121 7.30 -16.83 19.80
CA GLU A 121 8.54 -17.33 20.42
C GLU A 121 9.39 -16.22 21.05
N GLN A 122 9.27 -15.00 20.53
CA GLN A 122 10.01 -13.83 21.00
C GLN A 122 9.18 -12.96 21.97
N ARG A 123 8.12 -13.53 22.56
CA ARG A 123 7.27 -12.83 23.53
C ARG A 123 8.11 -12.27 24.69
N GLY A 124 7.86 -11.02 25.04
CA GLY A 124 8.56 -10.31 26.11
C GLY A 124 9.91 -9.73 25.70
N ASN A 125 10.43 -10.07 24.52
CA ASN A 125 11.70 -9.51 24.03
C ASN A 125 11.47 -8.19 23.31
N LEU A 126 12.41 -7.26 23.48
CA LEU A 126 12.51 -6.04 22.68
C LEU A 126 13.14 -6.38 21.33
N LEU A 127 12.39 -6.22 20.26
CA LEU A 127 12.83 -6.43 18.90
C LEU A 127 12.86 -5.11 18.14
N ALA A 128 13.80 -4.99 17.19
CA ALA A 128 14.03 -3.78 16.42
C ALA A 128 13.66 -3.99 14.94
N TRP A 129 12.97 -3.01 14.37
CA TRP A 129 12.68 -2.97 12.94
C TRP A 129 12.85 -1.58 12.37
N HIS A 130 13.08 -1.53 11.06
CA HIS A 130 13.22 -0.31 10.28
C HIS A 130 11.87 0.10 9.67
N PHE A 131 11.58 1.39 9.72
CA PHE A 131 10.33 2.00 9.29
C PHE A 131 10.56 3.35 8.61
N ASP A 132 9.56 3.78 7.84
CA ASP A 132 9.46 5.15 7.31
C ASP A 132 8.85 6.09 8.35
N SER A 133 9.65 7.05 8.84
CA SER A 133 9.26 8.03 9.86
C SER A 133 8.01 8.83 9.51
N ARG A 134 7.73 9.03 8.21
CA ARG A 134 6.57 9.79 7.73
C ARG A 134 5.25 9.20 8.18
N ARG A 135 5.21 7.90 8.46
CA ARG A 135 4.00 7.16 8.85
C ARG A 135 3.68 7.27 10.33
N PHE A 136 4.61 7.77 11.14
CA PHE A 136 4.48 7.83 12.59
C PHE A 136 4.17 9.23 13.11
N GLY A 137 3.54 9.28 14.27
CA GLY A 137 3.47 10.46 15.12
C GLY A 137 3.74 10.11 16.57
N HIS A 138 3.99 11.13 17.40
CA HIS A 138 4.14 10.97 18.85
C HIS A 138 2.92 10.31 19.49
N TRP A 139 3.18 9.35 20.39
CA TRP A 139 2.17 8.70 21.24
C TRP A 139 1.63 9.69 22.28
N LYS A 140 0.31 9.68 22.53
CA LYS A 140 -0.35 10.52 23.53
C LYS A 140 -1.12 9.66 24.52
#